data_AF-A0A346S646-F1
#
_entry.id   AF-A0A346S646-F1
#
_cell.length_a   1.000
_cell.length_b   1.000
_cell.length_c   1.000
_cell.angle_alpha   90.00
_cell.angle_beta   90.00
_cell.angle_gamma   90.00
#
_symmetry.space_group_name_H-M   'P 1'
#
loop_
_entity.id
_entity.type
_entity.pdbx_description
1 polymer ?
#
loop_
_entity_poly.entity_id
_entity_poly.type
_entity_poly.pdbx_seq_one_letter_code
_entity_poly.pdbx_strand_id
1 'polypeptide(L)'
;MTQLWDFSGGIHPPEHKDFSTARPVRRAGIPERLVLPLQQHIGDPAEAIVEVGEQVLKGQKIADVKTGMGVAVHAPTSGVIESIVEHPVPHPSGMADWCITLRPDGEDQWCSRNPVPDYRTLARDQVLGIIRDAGISGMGGAGFPTNIKLRPPRNRKVSTLILNGAECEPYITADDMTMREKADEVVAGLKVMAWILRPERCVIGIEDNKPEAISAMREATEGTQTEIVVIPTKYPSGGEKQLIRILTGMEVPSGGIPADIGVMCQNIGTAVAVAQAVVEGTPLISRVVTITGEAVREPGNFEALIGTPIEYLLEQAGVQQDRLSRLVLGGPMMGYTLTTDAVPVIKTTNCVIAATASELPAPPPEQPCIRCGQCAEACPMKLLPQQLFWYAKATEFEKAEHLNLFDCIECGACSYVCPSSIPLVQYYRFAKGEIRVQRAEQLKADRARERFEARQARLEREQQEKELRRKERAKAAADAQARKKAEAEQVTAEGEAVDERSAKAALVEQALARKKAKAEASQPPPATDTAEEKPDIDALEKQLGQARSKLETMQGMLDEAKAQQADNVDKLERAVAKNHDRVKRAEEMLAEARDKLAARPTESQPTH
;
A
#
# COMPACT_ATOMS: atom_id res chain seq x y z
N MET A 1 -24.51 14.42 -28.54
CA MET A 1 -23.62 13.26 -28.35
C MET A 1 -22.37 13.76 -27.63
N THR A 2 -21.93 13.06 -26.60
CA THR A 2 -20.71 13.39 -25.85
C THR A 2 -19.50 13.26 -26.77
N GLN A 3 -18.62 14.26 -26.79
CA GLN A 3 -17.37 14.19 -27.53
C GLN A 3 -16.44 13.14 -26.90
N LEU A 4 -15.98 12.20 -27.71
CA LEU A 4 -14.98 11.22 -27.30
C LEU A 4 -13.58 11.72 -27.66
N TRP A 5 -12.62 11.36 -26.81
CA TRP A 5 -11.20 11.59 -27.03
C TRP A 5 -10.47 10.25 -27.17
N ASP A 6 -9.28 10.26 -27.76
CA ASP A 6 -8.45 9.06 -27.88
C ASP A 6 -7.23 9.13 -26.95
N PHE A 7 -6.67 7.97 -26.63
CA PHE A 7 -5.39 7.80 -25.96
C PHE A 7 -4.41 7.03 -26.85
N SER A 8 -3.12 7.36 -26.74
CA SER A 8 -2.06 6.72 -27.53
C SER A 8 -1.89 5.24 -27.20
N GLY A 9 -1.40 4.45 -28.15
CA GLY A 9 -1.10 3.04 -27.93
C GLY A 9 -2.34 2.20 -27.67
N GLY A 10 -2.20 1.15 -26.87
CA GLY A 10 -3.21 0.10 -26.71
C GLY A 10 -3.11 -1.00 -27.77
N ILE A 11 -3.91 -2.05 -27.59
CA ILE A 11 -3.93 -3.26 -28.43
C ILE A 11 -5.37 -3.80 -28.55
N HIS A 12 -5.56 -4.75 -29.46
CA HIS A 12 -6.84 -5.43 -29.71
C HIS A 12 -6.67 -6.96 -29.57
N PRO A 13 -6.52 -7.48 -28.34
CA PRO A 13 -6.50 -8.92 -28.12
C PRO A 13 -7.87 -9.54 -28.45
N PRO A 14 -7.93 -10.83 -28.84
CA PRO A 14 -9.20 -11.55 -28.95
C PRO A 14 -10.00 -11.47 -27.65
N GLU A 15 -11.29 -11.13 -27.75
CA GLU A 15 -12.09 -10.74 -26.60
C GLU A 15 -12.60 -11.93 -25.77
N HIS A 16 -12.99 -13.03 -26.43
CA HIS A 16 -13.50 -14.27 -25.81
C HIS A 16 -14.66 -14.08 -24.81
N LYS A 17 -15.44 -13.00 -24.93
CA LYS A 17 -16.56 -12.71 -24.02
C LYS A 17 -17.76 -13.64 -24.24
N ASP A 18 -18.00 -14.06 -25.48
CA ASP A 18 -19.13 -14.91 -25.88
C ASP A 18 -19.21 -16.24 -25.13
N PHE A 19 -18.09 -16.73 -24.59
CA PHE A 19 -18.06 -17.96 -23.80
C PHE A 19 -18.95 -17.86 -22.55
N SER A 20 -19.05 -16.68 -21.93
CA SER A 20 -19.65 -16.52 -20.60
C SER A 20 -20.88 -15.60 -20.56
N THR A 21 -21.27 -15.01 -21.69
CA THR A 21 -22.46 -14.15 -21.81
C THR A 21 -23.71 -14.89 -22.30
N ALA A 22 -23.58 -16.14 -22.75
CA ALA A 22 -24.68 -16.92 -23.32
C ALA A 22 -25.74 -17.37 -22.31
N ARG A 23 -25.50 -17.19 -21.00
CA ARG A 23 -26.38 -17.65 -19.91
C ARG A 23 -26.54 -16.54 -18.88
N PRO A 24 -27.68 -16.47 -18.18
CA PRO A 24 -27.86 -15.52 -17.10
C PRO A 24 -26.91 -15.80 -15.92
N VAL A 25 -26.73 -14.81 -15.05
CA VAL A 25 -25.96 -14.97 -13.81
C VAL A 25 -26.63 -16.04 -12.94
N ARG A 26 -25.86 -17.06 -12.55
CA ARG A 26 -26.33 -18.17 -11.70
C ARG A 26 -25.93 -17.94 -10.26
N ARG A 27 -26.77 -18.34 -9.30
CA ARG A 27 -26.30 -18.45 -7.91
C ARG A 27 -25.37 -19.65 -7.79
N ALA A 28 -24.19 -19.45 -7.20
CA ALA A 28 -23.23 -20.53 -7.01
C ALA A 28 -23.70 -21.59 -5.99
N GLY A 29 -24.59 -21.22 -5.06
CA GLY A 29 -24.91 -22.04 -3.89
C GLY A 29 -23.95 -21.76 -2.73
N ILE A 30 -24.06 -22.56 -1.67
CA ILE A 30 -23.29 -22.41 -0.43
C ILE A 30 -22.39 -23.65 -0.29
N PRO A 31 -21.05 -23.51 -0.31
CA PRO A 31 -20.14 -24.64 -0.13
C PRO A 31 -20.14 -25.13 1.32
N GLU A 32 -19.57 -26.31 1.58
CA GLU A 32 -19.46 -26.87 2.94
C GLU A 32 -18.57 -26.02 3.87
N ARG A 33 -17.63 -25.26 3.30
CA ARG A 33 -16.71 -24.39 4.03
C ARG A 33 -16.47 -23.11 3.22
N LEU A 34 -16.47 -21.98 3.92
CA LEU A 34 -16.10 -20.66 3.40
C LEU A 34 -14.82 -20.20 4.09
N VAL A 35 -13.80 -19.83 3.32
CA VAL A 35 -12.51 -19.35 3.85
C VAL A 35 -12.40 -17.86 3.59
N LEU A 36 -12.37 -17.05 4.65
CA LEU A 36 -12.47 -15.60 4.58
C LEU A 36 -11.13 -14.96 4.96
N PRO A 37 -10.28 -14.56 3.99
CA PRO A 37 -9.04 -13.88 4.30
C PRO A 37 -9.27 -12.58 5.04
N LEU A 38 -8.42 -12.28 6.02
CA LEU A 38 -8.48 -11.01 6.74
C LEU A 38 -7.97 -9.84 5.90
N GLN A 39 -7.10 -10.11 4.91
CA GLN A 39 -6.63 -9.16 3.93
C GLN A 39 -7.29 -9.41 2.56
N GLN A 40 -8.18 -8.50 2.13
CA GLN A 40 -8.91 -8.61 0.85
C GLN A 40 -8.79 -7.37 -0.03
N HIS A 41 -7.88 -6.45 0.33
CA HIS A 41 -7.72 -5.15 -0.32
C HIS A 41 -6.33 -4.55 -0.07
N ILE A 42 -5.98 -3.46 -0.75
CA ILE A 42 -4.71 -2.74 -0.56
C ILE A 42 -4.50 -2.09 0.83
N GLY A 43 -5.56 -1.98 1.63
CA GLY A 43 -5.55 -1.41 2.97
C GLY A 43 -4.87 -2.28 4.04
N ASP A 44 -5.00 -1.87 5.31
CA ASP A 44 -4.58 -2.63 6.49
C ASP A 44 -5.49 -3.86 6.71
N PRO A 45 -4.94 -5.03 7.06
CA PRO A 45 -5.72 -6.25 7.28
C PRO A 45 -6.73 -6.07 8.42
N ALA A 46 -7.88 -6.74 8.30
CA ALA A 46 -8.86 -6.78 9.37
C ALA A 46 -8.40 -7.67 10.52
N GLU A 47 -8.81 -7.36 11.74
CA GLU A 47 -8.61 -8.22 12.90
C GLU A 47 -9.93 -8.95 13.19
N ALA A 48 -9.86 -10.26 13.41
CA ALA A 48 -11.02 -11.05 13.80
C ALA A 48 -11.62 -10.51 15.11
N ILE A 49 -12.95 -10.42 15.16
CA ILE A 49 -13.72 -10.00 16.34
C ILE A 49 -14.63 -11.12 16.86
N VAL A 50 -14.43 -12.33 16.34
CA VAL A 50 -15.14 -13.57 16.70
C VAL A 50 -14.13 -14.63 17.13
N GLU A 51 -14.60 -15.63 17.88
CA GLU A 51 -13.78 -16.74 18.37
C GLU A 51 -14.14 -18.08 17.70
N VAL A 52 -13.20 -19.03 17.75
CA VAL A 52 -13.44 -20.41 17.26
C VAL A 52 -14.56 -21.06 18.07
N GLY A 53 -15.54 -21.64 17.39
CA GLY A 53 -16.74 -22.24 17.97
C GLY A 53 -17.92 -21.27 18.09
N GLU A 54 -17.74 -19.97 17.82
CA GLU A 54 -18.82 -18.98 17.85
C GLU A 54 -19.82 -19.20 16.72
N GLN A 55 -21.11 -19.07 17.04
CA GLN A 55 -22.19 -19.03 16.04
C GLN A 55 -22.33 -17.62 15.49
N VAL A 56 -22.37 -17.50 14.17
CA VAL A 56 -22.52 -16.23 13.46
C VAL A 56 -23.71 -16.27 12.53
N LEU A 57 -24.36 -15.12 12.35
CA LEU A 57 -25.47 -14.95 11.42
C LEU A 57 -24.97 -14.37 10.09
N LYS A 58 -25.73 -14.61 9.01
CA LYS A 58 -25.47 -14.01 7.70
C LYS A 58 -25.48 -12.49 7.77
N GLY A 59 -24.45 -11.87 7.21
CA GLY A 59 -24.23 -10.43 7.23
C GLY A 59 -23.63 -9.90 8.55
N GLN A 60 -23.42 -10.75 9.56
CA GLN A 60 -22.74 -10.34 10.79
C GLN A 60 -21.30 -9.94 10.49
N LYS A 61 -20.86 -8.83 11.07
CA LYS A 61 -19.45 -8.41 11.03
C LYS A 61 -18.62 -9.38 11.87
N ILE A 62 -17.58 -9.99 11.28
CA ILE A 62 -16.72 -10.99 11.93
C ILE A 62 -15.25 -10.57 12.02
N ALA A 63 -14.84 -9.54 11.27
CA ALA A 63 -13.55 -8.89 11.42
C ALA A 63 -13.68 -7.39 11.09
N ASP A 64 -12.87 -6.55 11.75
CA ASP A 64 -12.86 -5.10 11.52
C ASP A 64 -11.43 -4.54 11.59
N VAL A 65 -11.24 -3.38 10.99
CA VAL A 65 -9.97 -2.64 10.98
C VAL A 65 -10.01 -1.59 12.09
N LYS A 66 -9.19 -1.78 13.13
CA LYS A 66 -9.14 -0.89 14.31
C LYS A 66 -8.63 0.51 13.99
N THR A 67 -7.59 0.59 13.18
CA THR A 67 -6.95 1.86 12.78
C THR A 67 -6.47 1.78 11.34
N GLY A 68 -6.49 2.90 10.63
CA GLY A 68 -5.89 3.01 9.30
C GLY A 68 -6.89 2.88 8.16
N MET A 69 -6.41 2.42 7.02
CA MET A 69 -7.14 2.38 5.76
C MET A 69 -7.62 0.95 5.52
N GLY A 70 -8.89 0.63 5.77
CA GLY A 70 -9.42 -0.71 5.49
C GLY A 70 -10.91 -0.83 5.75
N VAL A 71 -11.48 -2.00 5.49
CA VAL A 71 -12.92 -2.27 5.60
C VAL A 71 -13.20 -3.62 6.25
N ALA A 72 -14.38 -3.72 6.87
CA ALA A 72 -14.77 -4.91 7.62
C ALA A 72 -15.00 -6.16 6.74
N VAL A 73 -14.92 -7.35 7.37
CA VAL A 73 -15.28 -8.65 6.79
C VAL A 73 -16.55 -9.16 7.48
N HIS A 74 -17.45 -9.75 6.71
CA HIS A 74 -18.75 -10.23 7.16
C HIS A 74 -18.91 -11.72 6.89
N ALA A 75 -19.70 -12.39 7.72
CA ALA A 75 -20.14 -13.76 7.50
C ALA A 75 -21.05 -13.82 6.27
N PRO A 76 -20.70 -14.57 5.21
CA PRO A 76 -21.51 -14.64 3.99
C PRO A 76 -22.82 -15.42 4.14
N THR A 77 -22.91 -16.28 5.15
CA THR A 77 -24.08 -17.06 5.54
C THR A 77 -24.03 -17.32 7.05
N SER A 78 -25.06 -17.94 7.64
CA SER A 78 -25.05 -18.36 9.03
C SER A 78 -24.25 -19.65 9.22
N GLY A 79 -23.66 -19.82 10.40
CA GLY A 79 -22.92 -21.03 10.72
C GLY A 79 -22.01 -20.87 11.93
N VAL A 80 -20.97 -21.69 11.99
CA VAL A 80 -20.02 -21.73 13.10
C VAL A 80 -18.62 -21.41 12.60
N ILE A 81 -17.90 -20.56 13.34
CA ILE A 81 -16.47 -20.31 13.11
C ILE A 81 -15.70 -21.58 13.44
N GLU A 82 -15.21 -22.27 12.41
CA GLU A 82 -14.50 -23.53 12.55
C GLU A 82 -13.04 -23.33 12.98
N SER A 83 -12.36 -22.33 12.40
CA SER A 83 -10.96 -22.03 12.70
C SER A 83 -10.56 -20.61 12.29
N ILE A 84 -9.49 -20.10 12.90
CA ILE A 84 -8.80 -18.87 12.49
C ILE A 84 -7.33 -19.23 12.30
N VAL A 85 -6.93 -19.54 11.07
CA VAL A 85 -5.59 -20.06 10.71
C VAL A 85 -5.16 -19.57 9.33
N GLU A 86 -3.90 -19.78 8.98
CA GLU A 86 -3.40 -19.45 7.64
C GLU A 86 -3.93 -20.42 6.58
N HIS A 87 -4.47 -19.89 5.49
CA HIS A 87 -4.92 -20.63 4.31
C HIS A 87 -4.32 -20.02 3.04
N PRO A 88 -4.20 -20.79 1.93
CA PRO A 88 -3.84 -20.23 0.63
C PRO A 88 -4.77 -19.09 0.24
N VAL A 89 -4.20 -17.95 -0.18
CA VAL A 89 -4.96 -16.78 -0.62
C VAL A 89 -4.69 -16.44 -2.09
N PRO A 90 -5.59 -15.68 -2.74
CA PRO A 90 -5.36 -15.19 -4.10
C PRO A 90 -4.14 -14.25 -4.16
N HIS A 91 -2.96 -14.82 -4.42
CA HIS A 91 -1.71 -14.09 -4.58
C HIS A 91 -0.81 -14.73 -5.64
N PRO A 92 -0.07 -13.94 -6.47
CA PRO A 92 0.81 -14.48 -7.51
C PRO A 92 1.90 -15.45 -7.04
N SER A 93 2.30 -15.39 -5.77
CA SER A 93 3.30 -16.31 -5.18
C SER A 93 2.70 -17.59 -4.60
N GLY A 94 1.37 -17.72 -4.56
CA GLY A 94 0.71 -18.81 -3.85
C GLY A 94 0.91 -18.77 -2.32
N MET A 95 1.10 -17.58 -1.73
CA MET A 95 1.28 -17.45 -0.29
C MET A 95 0.00 -17.81 0.48
N ALA A 96 0.18 -18.10 1.77
CA ALA A 96 -0.91 -18.20 2.74
C ALA A 96 -1.02 -16.92 3.57
N ASP A 97 -2.21 -16.64 4.08
CA ASP A 97 -2.48 -15.55 5.01
C ASP A 97 -3.60 -15.94 5.98
N TRP A 98 -3.74 -15.20 7.08
CA TRP A 98 -4.73 -15.45 8.12
C TRP A 98 -6.16 -15.34 7.58
N CYS A 99 -6.92 -16.41 7.77
CA CYS A 99 -8.30 -16.53 7.32
C CYS A 99 -9.21 -17.00 8.46
N ILE A 100 -10.47 -16.60 8.39
CA ILE A 100 -11.55 -17.16 9.19
C ILE A 100 -12.26 -18.23 8.36
N THR A 101 -12.31 -19.46 8.85
CA THR A 101 -13.07 -20.55 8.22
C THR A 101 -14.45 -20.62 8.85
N LEU A 102 -15.48 -20.38 8.04
CA LEU A 102 -16.88 -20.50 8.42
C LEU A 102 -17.44 -21.80 7.85
N ARG A 103 -18.00 -22.64 8.73
CA ARG A 103 -18.77 -23.82 8.34
C ARG A 103 -20.26 -23.47 8.38
N PRO A 104 -20.95 -23.40 7.23
CA PRO A 104 -22.37 -23.08 7.18
C PRO A 104 -23.23 -24.10 7.94
N ASP A 105 -24.32 -23.63 8.54
CA ASP A 105 -25.32 -24.47 9.22
C ASP A 105 -26.46 -24.94 8.29
N GLY A 106 -26.55 -24.36 7.09
CA GLY A 106 -27.62 -24.62 6.12
C GLY A 106 -28.89 -23.81 6.35
N GLU A 107 -28.94 -22.95 7.37
CA GLU A 107 -30.12 -22.12 7.70
C GLU A 107 -30.14 -20.79 6.93
N ASP A 108 -28.96 -20.29 6.52
CA ASP A 108 -28.78 -18.99 5.83
C ASP A 108 -29.44 -17.81 6.56
N GLN A 109 -29.46 -17.86 7.90
CA GLN A 109 -30.20 -16.93 8.76
C GLN A 109 -29.50 -15.57 8.85
N TRP A 110 -30.24 -14.50 8.52
CA TRP A 110 -29.75 -13.12 8.57
C TRP A 110 -29.63 -12.56 9.99
N CYS A 111 -28.59 -11.76 10.22
CA CYS A 111 -28.57 -10.81 11.33
C CYS A 111 -29.58 -9.69 11.09
N SER A 112 -29.81 -8.85 12.11
CA SER A 112 -30.63 -7.64 11.91
C SER A 112 -30.02 -6.75 10.83
N ARG A 113 -30.81 -6.40 9.82
CA ARG A 113 -30.43 -5.48 8.74
C ARG A 113 -31.03 -4.11 8.99
N ASN A 114 -30.29 -3.07 8.62
CA ASN A 114 -30.68 -1.67 8.80
C ASN A 114 -30.74 -0.95 7.44
N PRO A 115 -31.73 -1.27 6.59
CA PRO A 115 -31.90 -0.59 5.31
C PRO A 115 -32.20 0.90 5.51
N VAL A 116 -31.66 1.74 4.63
CA VAL A 116 -31.91 3.19 4.61
C VAL A 116 -32.46 3.58 3.22
N PRO A 117 -33.77 3.37 2.96
CA PRO A 117 -34.36 3.66 1.66
C PRO A 117 -34.22 5.13 1.25
N ASP A 118 -34.29 6.04 2.23
CA ASP A 118 -34.07 7.48 2.00
C ASP A 118 -32.80 7.98 2.71
N TYR A 119 -31.65 7.56 2.19
CA TYR A 119 -30.32 7.96 2.66
C TYR A 119 -30.08 9.47 2.62
N ARG A 120 -30.91 10.24 1.90
CA ARG A 120 -30.83 11.70 1.82
C ARG A 120 -31.20 12.40 3.13
N THR A 121 -31.86 11.68 4.04
CA THR A 121 -32.18 12.16 5.40
C THR A 121 -30.98 12.10 6.35
N LEU A 122 -29.93 11.35 5.98
CA LEU A 122 -28.73 11.19 6.78
C LEU A 122 -27.67 12.25 6.43
N ALA A 123 -26.75 12.48 7.35
CA ALA A 123 -25.53 13.21 7.03
C ALA A 123 -24.62 12.37 6.12
N ARG A 124 -23.85 13.02 5.24
CA ARG A 124 -22.94 12.34 4.31
C ARG A 124 -21.98 11.38 5.01
N ASP A 125 -21.46 11.77 6.16
CA ASP A 125 -20.53 10.95 6.93
C ASP A 125 -21.18 9.69 7.51
N GLN A 126 -22.49 9.71 7.78
CA GLN A 126 -23.23 8.52 8.20
C GLN A 126 -23.36 7.52 7.05
N VAL A 127 -23.65 8.00 5.83
CA VAL A 127 -23.71 7.13 4.64
C VAL A 127 -22.34 6.56 4.30
N LEU A 128 -21.27 7.37 4.41
CA LEU A 128 -19.89 6.88 4.28
C LEU A 128 -19.55 5.86 5.37
N GLY A 129 -20.08 6.03 6.59
CA GLY A 129 -20.01 5.07 7.68
C GLY A 129 -20.64 3.73 7.31
N ILE A 130 -21.88 3.74 6.78
CA ILE A 130 -22.57 2.53 6.29
C ILE A 130 -21.73 1.82 5.23
N ILE A 131 -21.18 2.54 4.24
CA ILE A 131 -20.34 1.96 3.19
C ILE A 131 -19.07 1.31 3.75
N ARG A 132 -18.43 1.93 4.74
CA ARG A 132 -17.26 1.38 5.43
C ARG A 132 -17.64 0.12 6.22
N ASP A 133 -18.67 0.23 7.04
CA ASP A 133 -19.11 -0.84 7.94
C ASP A 133 -19.64 -2.04 7.17
N ALA A 134 -20.25 -1.84 6.00
CA ALA A 134 -20.66 -2.88 5.06
C ALA A 134 -19.49 -3.59 4.36
N GLY A 135 -18.25 -3.17 4.58
CA GLY A 135 -17.08 -3.87 4.05
C GLY A 135 -16.75 -3.56 2.60
N ILE A 136 -17.28 -2.47 2.02
CA ILE A 136 -17.18 -2.21 0.57
C ILE A 136 -15.78 -1.73 0.17
N SER A 137 -15.12 -2.51 -0.66
CA SER A 137 -13.88 -2.14 -1.38
C SER A 137 -14.13 -2.08 -2.88
N GLY A 138 -13.32 -1.29 -3.61
CA GLY A 138 -13.42 -1.18 -5.05
C GLY A 138 -13.21 -2.52 -5.77
N MET A 139 -14.25 -3.03 -6.44
CA MET A 139 -14.29 -4.38 -7.01
C MET A 139 -13.67 -4.52 -8.41
N GLY A 140 -13.26 -3.41 -9.03
CA GLY A 140 -12.64 -3.39 -10.35
C GLY A 140 -11.12 -3.61 -10.38
N GLY A 141 -10.50 -4.01 -9.26
CA GLY A 141 -9.05 -4.23 -9.22
C GLY A 141 -8.49 -4.22 -7.79
N ALA A 142 -7.62 -3.25 -7.48
CA ALA A 142 -6.80 -3.19 -6.26
C ALA A 142 -7.54 -3.15 -4.90
N GLY A 143 -8.88 -3.16 -4.87
CA GLY A 143 -9.63 -3.24 -3.62
C GLY A 143 -9.61 -1.96 -2.76
N PHE A 144 -9.40 -0.77 -3.34
CA PHE A 144 -9.31 0.44 -2.52
C PHE A 144 -10.61 0.69 -1.71
N PRO A 145 -10.56 0.98 -0.38
CA PRO A 145 -11.74 1.23 0.45
C PRO A 145 -12.68 2.30 -0.13
N THR A 146 -13.92 1.92 -0.42
CA THR A 146 -14.85 2.77 -1.17
C THR A 146 -15.24 4.02 -0.38
N ASN A 147 -15.41 3.92 0.94
CA ASN A 147 -15.70 5.07 1.80
C ASN A 147 -14.58 6.13 1.76
N ILE A 148 -13.31 5.70 1.70
CA ILE A 148 -12.16 6.61 1.60
C ILE A 148 -12.10 7.21 0.19
N LYS A 149 -12.34 6.41 -0.85
CA LYS A 149 -12.38 6.90 -2.24
C LYS A 149 -13.45 7.97 -2.43
N LEU A 150 -14.62 7.78 -1.81
CA LEU A 150 -15.74 8.72 -1.84
C LEU A 150 -15.58 9.94 -0.92
N ARG A 151 -14.43 10.09 -0.25
CA ARG A 151 -14.08 11.27 0.55
C ARG A 151 -12.84 11.94 -0.05
N PRO A 152 -13.00 12.76 -1.12
CA PRO A 152 -11.89 13.44 -1.79
C PRO A 152 -11.01 14.22 -0.81
N PRO A 153 -9.67 14.18 -0.94
CA PRO A 153 -8.78 14.93 -0.08
C PRO A 153 -9.09 16.44 -0.11
N ARG A 154 -8.91 17.12 1.03
CA ARG A 154 -9.02 18.58 1.17
C ARG A 154 -10.40 19.15 0.75
N ASN A 155 -11.47 18.35 0.84
CA ASN A 155 -12.82 18.73 0.37
C ASN A 155 -12.84 19.23 -1.09
N ARG A 156 -11.95 18.70 -1.94
CA ARG A 156 -11.96 19.03 -3.37
C ARG A 156 -13.30 18.66 -3.99
N LYS A 157 -13.85 19.57 -4.80
CA LYS A 157 -15.11 19.35 -5.52
C LYS A 157 -14.87 18.34 -6.64
N VAL A 158 -15.65 17.27 -6.65
CA VAL A 158 -15.75 16.36 -7.80
C VAL A 158 -16.76 16.96 -8.75
N SER A 159 -16.35 17.25 -9.98
CA SER A 159 -17.24 17.74 -11.05
C SER A 159 -17.87 16.59 -11.82
N THR A 160 -17.11 15.49 -12.03
CA THR A 160 -17.58 14.34 -12.82
C THR A 160 -17.46 13.04 -12.03
N LEU A 161 -18.57 12.31 -11.93
CA LEU A 161 -18.60 10.92 -11.46
C LEU A 161 -18.73 9.99 -12.68
N ILE A 162 -17.81 9.05 -12.80
CA ILE A 162 -17.75 8.05 -13.87
C ILE A 162 -17.98 6.68 -13.25
N LEU A 163 -18.92 5.90 -13.80
CA LEU A 163 -18.89 4.45 -13.66
C LEU A 163 -18.20 3.81 -14.86
N ASN A 164 -17.25 2.95 -14.55
CA ASN A 164 -16.44 2.21 -15.50
C ASN A 164 -17.10 0.86 -15.79
N GLY A 165 -17.90 0.81 -16.86
CA GLY A 165 -18.45 -0.40 -17.45
C GLY A 165 -17.70 -0.84 -18.70
N ALA A 166 -16.45 -0.40 -18.88
CA ALA A 166 -15.67 -0.76 -20.05
C ALA A 166 -15.33 -2.25 -20.05
N GLU A 167 -14.88 -2.80 -18.91
CA GLU A 167 -14.48 -4.21 -18.76
C GLU A 167 -13.68 -4.73 -19.97
N CYS A 168 -12.57 -4.06 -20.27
CA CYS A 168 -11.79 -4.26 -21.50
C CYS A 168 -10.88 -5.51 -21.46
N GLU A 169 -10.78 -6.18 -20.32
CA GLU A 169 -9.99 -7.39 -20.18
C GLU A 169 -10.67 -8.55 -20.96
N PRO A 170 -9.92 -9.32 -21.78
CA PRO A 170 -10.47 -10.51 -22.42
C PRO A 170 -11.04 -11.50 -21.41
N TYR A 171 -12.02 -12.30 -21.84
CA TYR A 171 -12.73 -13.32 -21.07
C TYR A 171 -13.64 -12.81 -19.94
N ILE A 172 -13.33 -11.67 -19.32
CA ILE A 172 -14.11 -11.16 -18.17
C ILE A 172 -15.43 -10.56 -18.64
N THR A 173 -16.54 -10.96 -18.01
CA THR A 173 -17.92 -10.52 -18.37
C THR A 173 -18.79 -10.24 -17.14
N ALA A 174 -18.19 -10.17 -15.95
CA ALA A 174 -18.91 -10.01 -14.69
C ALA A 174 -19.65 -8.67 -14.60
N ASP A 175 -18.99 -7.57 -14.99
CA ASP A 175 -19.59 -6.24 -15.03
C ASP A 175 -20.57 -6.10 -16.21
N ASP A 176 -20.27 -6.70 -17.37
CA ASP A 176 -21.21 -6.77 -18.50
C ASP A 176 -22.54 -7.42 -18.08
N MET A 177 -22.49 -8.63 -17.53
CA MET A 177 -23.70 -9.33 -17.05
C MET A 177 -24.37 -8.59 -15.88
N THR A 178 -23.60 -7.93 -15.01
CA THR A 178 -24.17 -7.09 -13.94
C THR A 178 -24.95 -5.90 -14.51
N MET A 179 -24.45 -5.24 -15.57
CA MET A 179 -25.19 -4.17 -16.24
C MET A 179 -26.45 -4.67 -16.95
N ARG A 180 -26.42 -5.89 -17.51
CA ARG A 180 -27.60 -6.49 -18.17
C ARG A 180 -28.71 -6.84 -17.17
N GLU A 181 -28.35 -7.45 -16.03
CA GLU A 181 -29.33 -8.04 -15.12
C GLU A 181 -29.65 -7.20 -13.87
N LYS A 182 -28.74 -6.30 -13.49
CA LYS A 182 -28.85 -5.46 -12.28
C LYS A 182 -28.74 -3.97 -12.59
N ALA A 183 -29.20 -3.53 -13.76
CA ALA A 183 -29.10 -2.14 -14.22
C ALA A 183 -29.66 -1.13 -13.22
N ASP A 184 -30.84 -1.42 -12.63
CA ASP A 184 -31.46 -0.55 -11.63
C ASP A 184 -30.63 -0.42 -10.35
N GLU A 185 -30.00 -1.51 -9.88
CA GLU A 185 -29.10 -1.49 -8.73
C GLU A 185 -27.82 -0.68 -9.03
N VAL A 186 -27.28 -0.78 -10.25
CA VAL A 186 -26.15 0.04 -10.71
C VAL A 186 -26.52 1.52 -10.65
N VAL A 187 -27.69 1.90 -11.16
CA VAL A 187 -28.19 3.28 -11.14
C VAL A 187 -28.50 3.74 -9.71
N ALA A 188 -29.05 2.88 -8.85
CA ALA A 188 -29.27 3.20 -7.44
C ALA A 188 -27.95 3.49 -6.71
N GLY A 189 -26.92 2.69 -6.96
CA GLY A 189 -25.57 2.91 -6.44
C GLY A 189 -24.95 4.21 -6.92
N LEU A 190 -25.11 4.52 -8.22
CA LEU A 190 -24.71 5.80 -8.80
C LEU A 190 -25.39 6.96 -8.08
N LYS A 191 -26.70 6.88 -7.82
CA LYS A 191 -27.47 7.94 -7.13
C LYS A 191 -26.99 8.16 -5.69
N VAL A 192 -26.63 7.09 -4.97
CA VAL A 192 -26.02 7.20 -3.62
C VAL A 192 -24.68 7.94 -3.71
N MET A 193 -23.78 7.50 -4.59
CA MET A 193 -22.46 8.12 -4.75
C MET A 193 -22.55 9.57 -5.24
N ALA A 194 -23.47 9.87 -6.15
CA ALA A 194 -23.73 11.21 -6.65
C ALA A 194 -24.25 12.13 -5.53
N TRP A 195 -25.08 11.64 -4.60
CA TRP A 195 -25.52 12.44 -3.45
C TRP A 195 -24.38 12.76 -2.48
N ILE A 196 -23.45 11.81 -2.26
CA ILE A 196 -22.25 12.01 -1.44
C ILE A 196 -21.37 13.09 -2.07
N LEU A 197 -21.02 12.92 -3.35
CA LEU A 197 -20.02 13.73 -4.05
C LEU A 197 -20.57 15.05 -4.59
N ARG A 198 -21.87 15.10 -4.90
CA ARG A 198 -22.56 16.18 -5.63
C ARG A 198 -21.82 16.60 -6.92
N PRO A 199 -21.60 15.67 -7.86
CA PRO A 199 -21.00 15.99 -9.14
C PRO A 199 -21.96 16.83 -9.99
N GLU A 200 -21.41 17.59 -10.93
CA GLU A 200 -22.16 18.29 -11.97
C GLU A 200 -22.56 17.34 -13.10
N ARG A 201 -21.79 16.26 -13.29
CA ARG A 201 -21.95 15.31 -14.39
C ARG A 201 -21.80 13.87 -13.89
N CYS A 202 -22.72 12.99 -14.29
CA CYS A 202 -22.65 11.55 -14.05
C CYS A 202 -22.60 10.80 -15.38
N VAL A 203 -21.60 9.94 -15.56
CA VAL A 203 -21.35 9.23 -16.82
C VAL A 203 -21.14 7.75 -16.54
N ILE A 204 -21.69 6.89 -17.39
CA ILE A 204 -21.39 5.46 -17.43
C ILE A 204 -20.72 5.18 -18.77
N GLY A 205 -19.43 4.84 -18.74
CA GLY A 205 -18.65 4.50 -19.94
C GLY A 205 -18.72 3.00 -20.20
N ILE A 206 -19.21 2.61 -21.38
CA ILE A 206 -19.39 1.21 -21.79
C ILE A 206 -18.75 1.00 -23.16
N GLU A 207 -18.02 -0.10 -23.36
CA GLU A 207 -17.48 -0.44 -24.69
C GLU A 207 -18.57 -0.86 -25.68
N ASP A 208 -18.35 -0.59 -26.97
CA ASP A 208 -19.30 -0.88 -28.05
C ASP A 208 -19.56 -2.37 -28.31
N ASN A 209 -18.71 -3.26 -27.81
CA ASN A 209 -18.90 -4.71 -27.82
C ASN A 209 -19.96 -5.24 -26.82
N LYS A 210 -20.65 -4.38 -26.06
CA LYS A 210 -21.65 -4.78 -25.04
C LYS A 210 -23.06 -4.22 -25.34
N PRO A 211 -23.68 -4.55 -26.49
CA PRO A 211 -24.94 -3.94 -26.92
C PRO A 211 -26.10 -4.17 -25.94
N GLU A 212 -26.18 -5.34 -25.31
CA GLU A 212 -27.23 -5.67 -24.34
C GLU A 212 -27.10 -4.87 -23.04
N ALA A 213 -25.88 -4.72 -22.51
CA ALA A 213 -25.62 -3.86 -21.35
C ALA A 213 -25.92 -2.40 -21.66
N ILE A 214 -25.53 -1.91 -22.85
CA ILE A 214 -25.86 -0.55 -23.29
C ILE A 214 -27.38 -0.35 -23.32
N SER A 215 -28.13 -1.32 -23.82
CA SER A 215 -29.60 -1.26 -23.88
C SER A 215 -30.21 -1.21 -22.47
N ALA A 216 -29.84 -2.16 -21.60
CA ALA A 216 -30.35 -2.23 -20.23
C ALA A 216 -30.03 -0.96 -19.42
N MET A 217 -28.80 -0.44 -19.54
CA MET A 217 -28.40 0.78 -18.85
C MET A 217 -29.08 2.03 -19.40
N ARG A 218 -29.40 2.10 -20.69
CA ARG A 218 -30.19 3.21 -21.25
C ARG A 218 -31.62 3.21 -20.73
N GLU A 219 -32.23 2.05 -20.62
CA GLU A 219 -33.56 1.89 -20.03
C GLU A 219 -33.56 2.31 -18.55
N ALA A 220 -32.64 1.77 -17.73
CA ALA A 220 -32.54 2.08 -16.31
C ALA A 220 -32.17 3.56 -16.01
N THR A 221 -31.59 4.27 -16.97
CA THR A 221 -31.24 5.69 -16.84
C THR A 221 -32.27 6.63 -17.44
N GLU A 222 -33.36 6.12 -18.03
CA GLU A 222 -34.44 6.94 -18.56
C GLU A 222 -35.01 7.89 -17.50
N GLY A 223 -35.20 9.16 -17.86
CA GLY A 223 -35.66 10.19 -16.93
C GLY A 223 -34.62 10.65 -15.89
N THR A 224 -33.39 10.15 -15.92
CA THR A 224 -32.28 10.61 -15.07
C THR A 224 -31.34 11.57 -15.81
N GLN A 225 -30.47 12.27 -15.09
CA GLN A 225 -29.39 13.10 -15.67
C GLN A 225 -28.11 12.29 -15.97
N THR A 226 -28.18 10.96 -15.94
CA THR A 226 -27.02 10.08 -16.15
C THR A 226 -26.75 9.89 -17.63
N GLU A 227 -25.52 10.10 -18.07
CA GLU A 227 -25.12 9.89 -19.47
C GLU A 227 -24.59 8.48 -19.69
N ILE A 228 -25.17 7.73 -20.63
CA ILE A 228 -24.55 6.52 -21.17
C ILE A 228 -23.67 6.89 -22.35
N VAL A 229 -22.35 6.65 -22.22
CA VAL A 229 -21.37 6.97 -23.27
C VAL A 229 -20.74 5.67 -23.77
N VAL A 230 -20.98 5.37 -25.03
CA VAL A 230 -20.40 4.20 -25.72
C VAL A 230 -19.02 4.56 -26.24
N ILE A 231 -18.01 3.76 -25.90
CA ILE A 231 -16.61 3.98 -26.29
C ILE A 231 -16.10 2.83 -27.19
N PRO A 232 -15.08 3.06 -28.03
CA PRO A 232 -14.52 2.00 -28.86
C PRO A 232 -13.85 0.90 -28.03
N THR A 233 -14.07 -0.37 -28.41
CA THR A 233 -13.36 -1.51 -27.81
C THR A 233 -11.86 -1.46 -28.12
N LYS A 234 -11.05 -1.25 -27.08
CA LYS A 234 -9.60 -1.10 -27.20
C LYS A 234 -8.95 -1.35 -25.85
N TYR A 235 -8.03 -2.29 -25.73
CA TYR A 235 -7.35 -2.52 -24.46
C TYR A 235 -6.18 -1.54 -24.26
N PRO A 236 -5.99 -0.90 -23.09
CA PRO A 236 -6.80 -0.96 -21.86
C PRO A 236 -7.68 0.30 -21.66
N SER A 237 -8.72 0.48 -22.47
CA SER A 237 -9.70 1.58 -22.36
C SER A 237 -10.35 1.66 -20.98
N GLY A 238 -10.55 0.51 -20.33
CA GLY A 238 -11.07 0.37 -18.97
C GLY A 238 -10.07 0.71 -17.87
N GLY A 239 -8.82 1.04 -18.19
CA GLY A 239 -7.90 1.63 -17.23
C GLY A 239 -8.41 2.99 -16.75
N GLU A 240 -8.33 3.26 -15.44
CA GLU A 240 -8.92 4.48 -14.84
C GLU A 240 -8.45 5.76 -15.55
N LYS A 241 -7.14 5.88 -15.84
CA LYS A 241 -6.57 7.04 -16.53
C LYS A 241 -7.01 7.12 -18.00
N GLN A 242 -7.11 5.98 -18.68
CA GLN A 242 -7.52 5.88 -20.09
C GLN A 242 -9.00 6.27 -20.24
N LEU A 243 -9.88 5.69 -19.43
CA LEU A 243 -11.31 5.99 -19.48
C LEU A 243 -11.60 7.47 -19.20
N ILE A 244 -10.93 8.05 -18.18
CA ILE A 244 -11.07 9.47 -17.88
C ILE A 244 -10.69 10.32 -19.09
N ARG A 245 -9.56 10.02 -19.73
CA ARG A 245 -9.12 10.74 -20.93
C ARG A 245 -10.15 10.61 -22.05
N ILE A 246 -10.65 9.41 -22.35
CA ILE A 246 -11.65 9.19 -23.41
C ILE A 246 -12.92 10.01 -23.17
N LEU A 247 -13.40 10.07 -21.93
CA LEU A 247 -14.69 10.69 -21.58
C LEU A 247 -14.62 12.20 -21.30
N THR A 248 -13.43 12.73 -21.00
CA THR A 248 -13.27 14.12 -20.52
C THR A 248 -12.18 14.92 -21.24
N GLY A 249 -11.27 14.26 -21.95
CA GLY A 249 -10.08 14.88 -22.54
C GLY A 249 -8.99 15.23 -21.52
N MET A 250 -9.22 15.01 -20.23
CA MET A 250 -8.27 15.32 -19.16
C MET A 250 -7.32 14.15 -18.89
N GLU A 251 -6.08 14.46 -18.52
CA GLU A 251 -5.08 13.48 -18.10
C GLU A 251 -4.81 13.58 -16.60
N VAL A 252 -4.77 12.44 -15.92
CA VAL A 252 -4.38 12.38 -14.50
C VAL A 252 -2.87 12.58 -14.41
N PRO A 253 -2.38 13.58 -13.64
CA PRO A 253 -0.95 13.87 -13.56
C PRO A 253 -0.16 12.71 -12.94
N SER A 254 1.14 12.65 -13.26
CA SER A 254 2.07 11.68 -12.65
C SER A 254 2.07 11.83 -11.12
N GLY A 255 1.99 10.72 -10.40
CA GLY A 255 1.87 10.67 -8.94
C GLY A 255 0.56 11.22 -8.36
N GLY A 256 -0.35 11.73 -9.19
CA GLY A 256 -1.66 12.23 -8.80
C GLY A 256 -2.76 11.17 -8.87
N ILE A 257 -3.95 11.57 -8.41
CA ILE A 257 -5.18 10.75 -8.41
C ILE A 257 -6.28 11.44 -9.25
N PRO A 258 -7.30 10.72 -9.73
CA PRO A 258 -8.42 11.32 -10.48
C PRO A 258 -9.08 12.52 -9.78
N ALA A 259 -9.14 12.50 -8.44
CA ALA A 259 -9.70 13.60 -7.67
C ALA A 259 -8.89 14.92 -7.80
N ASP A 260 -7.64 14.88 -8.26
CA ASP A 260 -6.82 16.07 -8.52
C ASP A 260 -7.33 16.89 -9.71
N ILE A 261 -8.03 16.24 -10.64
CA ILE A 261 -8.65 16.87 -11.81
C ILE A 261 -10.19 16.93 -11.69
N GLY A 262 -10.71 16.74 -10.47
CA GLY A 262 -12.15 16.81 -10.20
C GLY A 262 -12.96 15.61 -10.70
N VAL A 263 -12.32 14.47 -10.99
CA VAL A 263 -13.01 13.27 -11.48
C VAL A 263 -13.01 12.17 -10.41
N MET A 264 -14.12 11.47 -10.30
CA MET A 264 -14.23 10.24 -9.51
C MET A 264 -14.63 9.09 -10.42
N CYS A 265 -13.89 7.99 -10.39
CA CYS A 265 -14.18 6.79 -11.19
C CYS A 265 -14.49 5.60 -10.27
N GLN A 266 -15.58 4.88 -10.52
CA GLN A 266 -15.98 3.70 -9.76
C GLN A 266 -16.38 2.55 -10.69
N ASN A 267 -16.18 1.32 -10.24
CA ASN A 267 -16.56 0.11 -10.98
C ASN A 267 -18.07 -0.18 -10.85
N ILE A 268 -18.65 -0.87 -11.84
CA ILE A 268 -20.07 -1.26 -11.88
C ILE A 268 -20.45 -2.11 -10.67
N GLY A 269 -19.72 -3.20 -10.41
CA GLY A 269 -19.96 -4.02 -9.24
C GLY A 269 -19.91 -3.21 -7.93
N THR A 270 -18.95 -2.29 -7.79
CA THR A 270 -18.87 -1.42 -6.60
C THR A 270 -20.14 -0.59 -6.42
N ALA A 271 -20.75 -0.09 -7.52
CA ALA A 271 -22.00 0.66 -7.45
C ALA A 271 -23.14 -0.20 -6.90
N VAL A 272 -23.28 -1.44 -7.38
CA VAL A 272 -24.27 -2.41 -6.86
C VAL A 272 -24.06 -2.66 -5.37
N ALA A 273 -22.83 -2.93 -4.94
CA ALA A 273 -22.52 -3.15 -3.53
C ALA A 273 -22.89 -1.92 -2.66
N VAL A 274 -22.66 -0.70 -3.15
CA VAL A 274 -23.07 0.53 -2.46
C VAL A 274 -24.59 0.64 -2.36
N ALA A 275 -25.32 0.30 -3.43
CA ALA A 275 -26.78 0.29 -3.41
C ALA A 275 -27.32 -0.69 -2.36
N GLN A 276 -26.83 -1.93 -2.38
CA GLN A 276 -27.25 -2.99 -1.45
C GLN A 276 -26.94 -2.64 0.01
N ALA A 277 -25.75 -2.10 0.29
CA ALA A 277 -25.40 -1.70 1.66
C ALA A 277 -26.27 -0.59 2.21
N VAL A 278 -26.57 0.42 1.40
CA VAL A 278 -27.30 1.61 1.86
C VAL A 278 -28.81 1.39 1.82
N VAL A 279 -29.34 0.90 0.70
CA VAL A 279 -30.78 0.80 0.47
C VAL A 279 -31.36 -0.46 1.12
N GLU A 280 -30.63 -1.57 1.09
CA GLU A 280 -31.12 -2.88 1.57
C GLU A 280 -30.53 -3.29 2.92
N GLY A 281 -29.46 -2.63 3.36
CA GLY A 281 -28.74 -3.01 4.59
C GLY A 281 -27.95 -4.30 4.42
N THR A 282 -27.54 -4.64 3.20
CA THR A 282 -26.79 -5.86 2.86
C THR A 282 -25.29 -5.56 2.74
N PRO A 283 -24.42 -6.10 3.60
CA PRO A 283 -22.97 -5.92 3.46
C PRO A 283 -22.41 -6.66 2.24
N LEU A 284 -21.16 -6.36 1.87
CA LEU A 284 -20.47 -7.03 0.77
C LEU A 284 -20.11 -8.48 1.15
N ILE A 285 -21.04 -9.40 0.88
CA ILE A 285 -20.93 -10.84 1.18
C ILE A 285 -20.94 -11.72 -0.07
N SER A 286 -21.31 -11.16 -1.23
CA SER A 286 -21.29 -11.85 -2.51
C SER A 286 -20.80 -10.92 -3.62
N ARG A 287 -20.35 -11.51 -4.72
CA ARG A 287 -20.11 -10.78 -5.96
C ARG A 287 -20.31 -11.68 -7.18
N VAL A 288 -20.49 -11.05 -8.34
CA VAL A 288 -20.47 -11.76 -9.62
C VAL A 288 -19.01 -12.08 -9.99
N VAL A 289 -18.78 -13.34 -10.37
CA VAL A 289 -17.49 -13.89 -10.82
C VAL A 289 -17.70 -14.61 -12.15
N THR A 290 -16.91 -14.27 -13.16
CA THR A 290 -16.88 -15.01 -14.42
C THR A 290 -16.08 -16.29 -14.26
N ILE A 291 -16.65 -17.45 -14.61
CA ILE A 291 -15.93 -18.73 -14.72
C ILE A 291 -15.98 -19.15 -16.18
N THR A 292 -14.81 -19.27 -16.81
CA THR A 292 -14.71 -19.42 -18.26
C THR A 292 -13.47 -20.21 -18.68
N GLY A 293 -13.24 -20.36 -19.99
CA GLY A 293 -12.15 -21.13 -20.59
C GLY A 293 -12.62 -22.46 -21.18
N GLU A 294 -11.81 -23.05 -22.06
CA GLU A 294 -12.15 -24.26 -22.81
C GLU A 294 -12.15 -25.53 -21.94
N ALA A 295 -11.60 -25.48 -20.72
CA ALA A 295 -11.62 -26.62 -19.79
C ALA A 295 -12.88 -26.67 -18.92
N VAL A 296 -13.86 -25.76 -19.09
CA VAL A 296 -15.17 -25.84 -18.43
C VAL A 296 -16.28 -26.15 -19.43
N ARG A 297 -17.23 -27.01 -19.05
CA ARG A 297 -18.39 -27.36 -19.88
C ARG A 297 -19.40 -26.23 -19.97
N GLU A 298 -19.58 -25.54 -18.85
CA GLU A 298 -20.60 -24.53 -18.69
C GLU A 298 -20.01 -23.19 -18.25
N PRO A 299 -19.22 -22.53 -19.12
CA PRO A 299 -18.77 -21.18 -18.86
C PRO A 299 -19.96 -20.24 -18.64
N GLY A 300 -19.77 -19.24 -17.78
CA GLY A 300 -20.82 -18.33 -17.36
C GLY A 300 -20.43 -17.48 -16.16
N ASN A 301 -21.39 -16.72 -15.66
CA ASN A 301 -21.22 -15.83 -14.51
C ASN A 301 -21.95 -16.38 -13.30
N PHE A 302 -21.32 -16.31 -12.14
CA PHE A 302 -21.83 -16.83 -10.89
C PHE A 302 -21.87 -15.73 -9.82
N GLU A 303 -23.02 -15.54 -9.18
CA GLU A 303 -23.11 -14.82 -7.91
C GLU A 303 -22.58 -15.75 -6.81
N ALA A 304 -21.34 -15.52 -6.41
CA ALA A 304 -20.61 -16.33 -5.43
C ALA A 304 -20.47 -15.59 -4.11
N LEU A 305 -20.58 -16.32 -3.00
CA LEU A 305 -20.28 -15.79 -1.68
C LEU A 305 -18.78 -15.51 -1.56
N ILE A 306 -18.42 -14.42 -0.91
CA ILE A 306 -17.03 -14.18 -0.50
C ILE A 306 -16.59 -15.34 0.38
N GLY A 307 -15.41 -15.88 0.12
CA GLY A 307 -14.86 -17.05 0.79
C GLY A 307 -15.19 -18.39 0.13
N THR A 308 -15.99 -18.41 -0.94
CA THR A 308 -16.24 -19.63 -1.73
C THR A 308 -14.92 -20.11 -2.35
N PRO A 309 -14.50 -21.37 -2.14
CA PRO A 309 -13.32 -21.92 -2.82
C PRO A 309 -13.49 -21.90 -4.35
N ILE A 310 -12.41 -21.62 -5.09
CA ILE A 310 -12.46 -21.63 -6.57
C ILE A 310 -12.79 -23.03 -7.10
N GLU A 311 -12.31 -24.10 -6.46
CA GLU A 311 -12.66 -25.49 -6.76
C GLU A 311 -14.19 -25.70 -6.86
N TYR A 312 -14.95 -25.15 -5.91
CA TYR A 312 -16.40 -25.28 -5.87
C TYR A 312 -17.05 -24.60 -7.09
N LEU A 313 -16.58 -23.41 -7.48
CA LEU A 313 -17.09 -22.73 -8.68
C LEU A 313 -16.73 -23.45 -9.98
N LEU A 314 -15.54 -24.06 -10.04
CA LEU A 314 -15.10 -24.88 -11.17
C LEU A 314 -15.97 -26.14 -11.31
N GLU A 315 -16.33 -26.77 -10.19
CA GLU A 315 -17.27 -27.89 -10.17
C GLU A 315 -18.66 -27.48 -10.67
N GLN A 316 -19.19 -26.33 -10.22
CA GLN A 316 -20.47 -25.80 -10.71
C GLN A 316 -20.44 -25.47 -12.22
N ALA A 317 -19.28 -25.10 -12.77
CA ALA A 317 -19.08 -24.88 -14.20
C ALA A 317 -18.76 -26.17 -14.99
N GLY A 318 -18.66 -27.31 -14.31
CA GLY A 318 -18.34 -28.60 -14.92
C GLY A 318 -16.92 -28.66 -15.50
N VAL A 319 -15.92 -28.32 -14.69
CA VAL A 319 -14.50 -28.40 -15.07
C VAL A 319 -14.10 -29.80 -15.54
N GLN A 320 -13.31 -29.86 -16.60
CA GLN A 320 -12.74 -31.07 -17.20
C GLN A 320 -11.27 -31.15 -16.78
N GLN A 321 -11.01 -31.84 -15.68
CA GLN A 321 -9.68 -31.93 -15.07
C GLN A 321 -8.61 -32.50 -16.03
N ASP A 322 -9.01 -33.40 -16.93
CA ASP A 322 -8.16 -33.98 -17.97
C ASP A 322 -7.70 -32.96 -19.03
N ARG A 323 -8.41 -31.84 -19.16
CA ARG A 323 -8.11 -30.77 -20.11
C ARG A 323 -7.54 -29.52 -19.45
N LEU A 324 -7.67 -29.40 -18.13
CA LEU A 324 -7.22 -28.25 -17.38
C LEU A 324 -5.69 -28.20 -17.39
N SER A 325 -5.15 -27.19 -18.07
CA SER A 325 -3.71 -26.94 -18.10
C SER A 325 -3.29 -25.79 -17.20
N ARG A 326 -4.16 -24.79 -17.03
CA ARG A 326 -3.81 -23.56 -16.31
C ARG A 326 -5.06 -22.91 -15.74
N LEU A 327 -4.96 -22.49 -14.47
CA LEU A 327 -5.96 -21.64 -13.82
C LEU A 327 -5.43 -20.22 -13.72
N VAL A 328 -6.15 -19.26 -14.29
CA VAL A 328 -5.79 -17.84 -14.23
C VAL A 328 -6.87 -17.10 -13.45
N LEU A 329 -6.49 -16.38 -12.40
CA LEU A 329 -7.37 -15.47 -11.68
C LEU A 329 -7.21 -14.05 -12.25
N GLY A 330 -8.33 -13.43 -12.61
CA GLY A 330 -8.38 -12.24 -13.46
C GLY A 330 -8.41 -12.59 -14.94
N GLY A 331 -7.86 -11.72 -15.79
CA GLY A 331 -7.76 -11.98 -17.23
C GLY A 331 -6.32 -12.24 -17.69
N PRO A 332 -6.13 -12.55 -18.99
CA PRO A 332 -4.83 -12.96 -19.51
C PRO A 332 -3.77 -11.84 -19.52
N MET A 333 -4.18 -10.57 -19.41
CA MET A 333 -3.28 -9.42 -19.47
C MET A 333 -2.79 -9.01 -18.08
N MET A 334 -3.71 -8.81 -17.13
CA MET A 334 -3.39 -8.32 -15.79
C MET A 334 -3.39 -9.40 -14.71
N GLY A 335 -4.06 -10.52 -14.95
CA GLY A 335 -4.22 -11.63 -14.01
C GLY A 335 -2.93 -12.43 -13.77
N TYR A 336 -3.06 -13.49 -12.98
CA TYR A 336 -1.96 -14.38 -12.64
C TYR A 336 -2.44 -15.81 -12.48
N THR A 337 -1.49 -16.74 -12.58
CA THR A 337 -1.77 -18.17 -12.47
C THR A 337 -1.91 -18.58 -11.02
N LEU A 338 -2.98 -19.30 -10.72
CA LEU A 338 -3.18 -19.92 -9.42
C LEU A 338 -2.33 -21.19 -9.33
N THR A 339 -1.70 -21.38 -8.17
CA THR A 339 -0.96 -22.61 -7.83
C THR A 339 -1.87 -23.71 -7.28
N THR A 340 -3.07 -23.33 -6.81
CA THR A 340 -4.11 -24.22 -6.28
C THR A 340 -5.48 -23.58 -6.48
N ASP A 341 -6.50 -24.40 -6.65
CA ASP A 341 -7.92 -24.06 -6.74
C ASP A 341 -8.61 -23.97 -5.37
N ALA A 342 -7.93 -24.32 -4.27
CA ALA A 342 -8.43 -24.16 -2.91
C ALA A 342 -8.48 -22.69 -2.44
N VAL A 343 -7.96 -21.75 -3.24
CA VAL A 343 -8.02 -20.32 -2.92
C VAL A 343 -9.48 -19.83 -2.87
N PRO A 344 -9.84 -18.90 -1.96
CA PRO A 344 -11.18 -18.36 -1.89
C PRO A 344 -11.45 -17.22 -2.87
N VAL A 345 -12.71 -17.05 -3.26
CA VAL A 345 -13.24 -15.80 -3.82
C VAL A 345 -13.09 -14.69 -2.78
N ILE A 346 -12.46 -13.58 -3.15
CA ILE A 346 -12.37 -12.38 -2.33
C ILE A 346 -13.08 -11.21 -3.01
N LYS A 347 -13.18 -10.07 -2.32
CA LYS A 347 -13.85 -8.85 -2.82
C LYS A 347 -13.35 -8.38 -4.19
N THR A 348 -12.14 -8.75 -4.61
CA THR A 348 -11.52 -8.35 -5.88
C THR A 348 -11.47 -9.47 -6.93
N THR A 349 -11.97 -10.68 -6.63
CA THR A 349 -12.03 -11.81 -7.58
C THR A 349 -13.12 -11.60 -8.62
N ASN A 350 -12.76 -11.20 -9.84
CA ASN A 350 -13.72 -10.94 -10.93
C ASN A 350 -13.87 -12.08 -11.93
N CYS A 351 -12.81 -12.85 -12.19
CA CYS A 351 -12.78 -13.88 -13.21
C CYS A 351 -11.84 -15.03 -12.80
N VAL A 352 -12.19 -16.25 -13.20
CA VAL A 352 -11.29 -17.40 -13.26
C VAL A 352 -11.38 -18.05 -14.63
N ILE A 353 -10.24 -18.17 -15.29
CA ILE A 353 -10.10 -18.85 -16.58
C ILE A 353 -9.49 -20.23 -16.33
N ALA A 354 -10.27 -21.27 -16.61
CA ALA A 354 -9.85 -22.67 -16.65
C ALA A 354 -9.45 -23.01 -18.09
N ALA A 355 -8.18 -22.81 -18.40
CA ALA A 355 -7.67 -22.88 -19.75
C ALA A 355 -7.07 -24.24 -20.11
N THR A 356 -7.25 -24.62 -21.37
CA THR A 356 -6.54 -25.74 -21.99
C THR A 356 -5.13 -25.31 -22.43
N ALA A 357 -4.26 -26.29 -22.69
CA ALA A 357 -2.91 -26.02 -23.19
C ALA A 357 -2.91 -25.36 -24.59
N SER A 358 -3.94 -25.58 -25.40
CA SER A 358 -4.11 -24.95 -26.71
C SER A 358 -4.65 -23.52 -26.62
N GLU A 359 -5.51 -23.25 -25.64
CA GLU A 359 -6.15 -21.95 -25.44
C GLU A 359 -5.18 -20.92 -24.85
N LEU A 360 -4.48 -21.28 -23.77
CA LEU A 360 -3.45 -20.44 -23.14
C LEU A 360 -2.13 -21.22 -23.04
N PRO A 361 -1.39 -21.36 -24.15
CA PRO A 361 -0.13 -22.08 -24.16
C PRO A 361 0.91 -21.41 -23.27
N ALA A 362 1.90 -22.20 -22.83
CA ALA A 362 3.06 -21.66 -22.15
C ALA A 362 3.76 -20.62 -23.05
N PRO A 363 4.16 -19.47 -22.50
CA PRO A 363 4.87 -18.48 -23.29
C PRO A 363 6.19 -19.08 -23.80
N PRO A 364 6.57 -18.82 -25.05
CA PRO A 364 7.88 -19.23 -25.56
C PRO A 364 9.00 -18.59 -24.72
N PRO A 365 10.20 -19.20 -24.70
CA PRO A 365 11.30 -18.73 -23.87
C PRO A 365 11.71 -17.30 -24.27
N GLU A 366 11.99 -16.46 -23.26
CA GLU A 366 12.50 -15.09 -23.44
C GLU A 366 13.70 -15.08 -24.40
N GLN A 367 13.60 -14.30 -25.47
CA GLN A 367 14.69 -14.05 -26.42
C GLN A 367 15.29 -12.66 -26.20
N PRO A 368 16.54 -12.40 -26.65
CA PRO A 368 17.13 -11.07 -26.60
C PRO A 368 16.28 -10.01 -27.30
N CYS A 369 16.28 -8.80 -26.75
CA CYS A 369 15.54 -7.66 -27.32
C CYS A 369 16.14 -7.24 -28.67
N ILE A 370 15.32 -7.28 -29.73
CA ILE A 370 15.72 -6.88 -31.10
C ILE A 370 15.52 -5.39 -31.41
N ARG A 371 15.09 -4.59 -30.43
CA ARG A 371 14.86 -3.14 -30.55
C ARG A 371 13.87 -2.72 -31.64
N CYS A 372 12.78 -3.47 -31.78
CA CYS A 372 11.73 -3.21 -32.77
C CYS A 372 10.82 -2.00 -32.49
N GLY A 373 10.82 -1.43 -31.29
CA GLY A 373 10.00 -0.24 -30.94
C GLY A 373 8.52 -0.50 -30.62
N GLN A 374 7.97 -1.67 -30.99
CA GLN A 374 6.53 -2.00 -30.82
C GLN A 374 6.02 -1.83 -29.38
N CYS A 375 6.84 -2.14 -28.38
CA CYS A 375 6.47 -1.97 -26.97
C CYS A 375 6.17 -0.51 -26.59
N ALA A 376 6.88 0.46 -27.18
CA ALA A 376 6.69 1.88 -26.94
C ALA A 376 5.43 2.39 -27.65
N GLU A 377 5.20 1.96 -28.90
CA GLU A 377 3.98 2.28 -29.65
C GLU A 377 2.72 1.77 -28.95
N ALA A 378 2.76 0.55 -28.41
CA ALA A 378 1.64 -0.05 -27.68
C ALA A 378 1.40 0.56 -26.29
N CYS A 379 2.35 1.33 -25.73
CA CYS A 379 2.26 1.80 -24.35
C CYS A 379 1.19 2.90 -24.18
N PRO A 380 0.12 2.65 -23.40
CA PRO A 380 -0.94 3.65 -23.21
C PRO A 380 -0.55 4.84 -22.35
N MET A 381 0.60 4.74 -21.66
CA MET A 381 1.18 5.76 -20.80
C MET A 381 2.33 6.52 -21.48
N LYS A 382 2.63 6.23 -22.76
CA LYS A 382 3.74 6.85 -23.51
C LYS A 382 5.10 6.72 -22.81
N LEU A 383 5.31 5.62 -22.08
CA LEU A 383 6.61 5.32 -21.48
C LEU A 383 7.58 4.73 -22.51
N LEU A 384 8.80 4.45 -22.08
CA LEU A 384 9.82 3.74 -22.87
C LEU A 384 10.07 2.34 -22.28
N PRO A 385 9.19 1.34 -22.55
CA PRO A 385 9.30 0.02 -21.94
C PRO A 385 10.66 -0.64 -22.16
N GLN A 386 11.25 -0.51 -23.35
CA GLN A 386 12.56 -1.06 -23.62
C GLN A 386 13.64 -0.56 -22.63
N GLN A 387 13.70 0.75 -22.36
CA GLN A 387 14.69 1.31 -21.44
C GLN A 387 14.38 0.93 -19.99
N LEU A 388 13.10 0.99 -19.61
CA LEU A 388 12.65 0.53 -18.30
C LEU A 388 13.04 -0.93 -18.05
N PHE A 389 12.94 -1.79 -19.07
CA PHE A 389 13.33 -3.19 -18.98
C PHE A 389 14.83 -3.36 -18.77
N TRP A 390 15.66 -2.64 -19.54
CA TRP A 390 17.11 -2.71 -19.36
C TRP A 390 17.54 -2.30 -17.95
N TYR A 391 17.00 -1.19 -17.43
CA TYR A 391 17.31 -0.74 -16.08
C TYR A 391 16.74 -1.66 -15.00
N ALA A 392 15.52 -2.16 -15.17
CA ALA A 392 14.93 -3.13 -14.23
C ALA A 392 15.75 -4.44 -14.19
N LYS A 393 16.16 -4.96 -15.35
CA LYS A 393 16.97 -6.18 -15.47
C LYS A 393 18.39 -6.00 -14.94
N ALA A 394 18.97 -4.82 -15.09
CA ALA A 394 20.27 -4.46 -14.54
C ALA A 394 20.22 -4.03 -13.06
N THR A 395 19.04 -4.05 -12.42
CA THR A 395 18.82 -3.57 -11.04
C THR A 395 19.19 -2.09 -10.80
N GLU A 396 19.20 -1.29 -11.88
CA GLU A 396 19.47 0.15 -11.85
C GLU A 396 18.18 0.94 -11.56
N PHE A 397 17.60 0.70 -10.38
CA PHE A 397 16.26 1.18 -10.04
C PHE A 397 16.13 2.71 -10.02
N GLU A 398 17.17 3.44 -9.61
CA GLU A 398 17.17 4.92 -9.63
C GLU A 398 16.94 5.47 -11.05
N LYS A 399 17.50 4.81 -12.09
CA LYS A 399 17.28 5.20 -13.48
C LYS A 399 15.90 4.80 -13.99
N ALA A 400 15.39 3.63 -13.58
CA ALA A 400 14.03 3.22 -13.90
C ALA A 400 12.99 4.20 -13.30
N GLU A 401 13.21 4.67 -12.08
CA GLU A 401 12.40 5.71 -11.45
C GLU A 401 12.47 7.04 -12.20
N HIS A 402 13.67 7.45 -12.64
CA HIS A 402 13.84 8.66 -13.45
C HIS A 402 13.04 8.62 -14.76
N LEU A 403 12.85 7.42 -15.34
CA LEU A 403 11.98 7.17 -16.49
C LEU A 403 10.51 6.91 -16.11
N ASN A 404 10.08 7.36 -14.94
CA ASN A 404 8.70 7.29 -14.46
C ASN A 404 8.13 5.86 -14.41
N LEU A 405 8.93 4.87 -13.95
CA LEU A 405 8.47 3.49 -13.76
C LEU A 405 7.13 3.39 -13.01
N PHE A 406 6.89 4.26 -12.03
CA PHE A 406 5.64 4.26 -11.24
C PHE A 406 4.39 4.72 -12.01
N ASP A 407 4.54 5.36 -13.18
CA ASP A 407 3.41 5.64 -14.06
C ASP A 407 3.00 4.43 -14.91
N CYS A 408 3.81 3.38 -14.94
CA CYS A 408 3.43 2.12 -15.57
C CYS A 408 2.20 1.54 -14.85
N ILE A 409 1.12 1.29 -15.59
CA ILE A 409 -0.13 0.70 -15.06
C ILE A 409 -0.15 -0.83 -15.10
N GLU A 410 0.97 -1.46 -15.49
CA GLU A 410 1.11 -2.93 -15.53
C GLU A 410 0.07 -3.66 -16.40
N CYS A 411 -0.43 -2.99 -17.44
CA CYS A 411 -1.46 -3.54 -18.34
C CYS A 411 -0.98 -4.67 -19.26
N GLY A 412 0.32 -4.96 -19.38
CA GLY A 412 0.78 -6.08 -20.22
C GLY A 412 0.76 -5.83 -21.73
N ALA A 413 0.23 -4.70 -22.23
CA ALA A 413 0.19 -4.41 -23.67
C ALA A 413 1.57 -4.48 -24.33
N CYS A 414 2.62 -3.99 -23.65
CA CYS A 414 3.99 -4.05 -24.14
C CYS A 414 4.57 -5.48 -24.18
N SER A 415 4.18 -6.35 -23.23
CA SER A 415 4.59 -7.76 -23.22
C SER A 415 3.89 -8.54 -24.32
N TYR A 416 2.60 -8.26 -24.54
CA TYR A 416 1.78 -8.93 -25.56
C TYR A 416 2.33 -8.72 -26.98
N VAL A 417 2.74 -7.50 -27.32
CA VAL A 417 3.29 -7.20 -28.66
C VAL A 417 4.76 -7.59 -28.83
N CYS A 418 5.44 -8.10 -27.80
CA CYS A 418 6.88 -8.32 -27.88
C CYS A 418 7.23 -9.57 -28.72
N PRO A 419 7.92 -9.43 -29.87
CA PRO A 419 8.28 -10.58 -30.71
C PRO A 419 9.36 -11.45 -30.07
N SER A 420 10.12 -10.90 -29.12
CA SER A 420 11.12 -11.62 -28.33
C SER A 420 10.52 -12.29 -27.08
N SER A 421 9.20 -12.20 -26.88
CA SER A 421 8.48 -12.79 -25.74
C SER A 421 9.07 -12.41 -24.37
N ILE A 422 9.53 -11.16 -24.25
CA ILE A 422 10.09 -10.63 -23.01
C ILE A 422 8.93 -10.31 -22.06
N PRO A 423 8.91 -10.85 -20.83
CA PRO A 423 7.88 -10.58 -19.84
C PRO A 423 8.08 -9.21 -19.15
N LEU A 424 8.10 -8.13 -19.95
CA LEU A 424 8.37 -6.75 -19.52
C LEU A 424 7.67 -6.35 -18.22
N VAL A 425 6.37 -6.64 -18.09
CA VAL A 425 5.60 -6.28 -16.89
C VAL A 425 6.09 -6.99 -15.62
N GLN A 426 6.57 -8.23 -15.72
CA GLN A 426 7.12 -8.95 -14.56
C GLN A 426 8.39 -8.24 -14.03
N TYR A 427 9.27 -7.80 -14.93
CA TYR A 427 10.44 -7.00 -14.56
C TYR A 427 10.05 -5.67 -13.90
N TYR A 428 8.99 -5.00 -14.38
CA TYR A 428 8.51 -3.75 -13.78
C TYR A 428 7.90 -3.96 -12.40
N ARG A 429 7.11 -5.03 -12.22
CA ARG A 429 6.54 -5.42 -10.93
C ARG A 429 7.66 -5.70 -9.92
N PHE A 430 8.66 -6.47 -10.34
CA PHE A 430 9.87 -6.71 -9.55
C PHE A 430 10.56 -5.41 -9.14
N ALA A 431 10.91 -4.56 -10.11
CA ALA A 431 11.60 -3.30 -9.84
C ALA A 431 10.79 -2.37 -8.91
N LYS A 432 9.48 -2.24 -9.13
CA LYS A 432 8.60 -1.46 -8.22
C LYS A 432 8.54 -2.05 -6.82
N GLY A 433 8.53 -3.38 -6.70
CA GLY A 433 8.58 -4.08 -5.42
C GLY A 433 9.86 -3.74 -4.66
N GLU A 434 11.01 -3.90 -5.29
CA GLU A 434 12.32 -3.59 -4.71
C GLU A 434 12.43 -2.13 -4.30
N ILE A 435 12.01 -1.19 -5.15
CA ILE A 435 12.01 0.24 -4.80
C ILE A 435 11.15 0.53 -3.57
N ARG A 436 9.98 -0.11 -3.46
CA ARG A 436 9.11 0.06 -2.27
C ARG A 436 9.78 -0.46 -1.01
N VAL A 437 10.47 -1.60 -1.08
CA VAL A 437 11.24 -2.16 0.04
C VAL A 437 12.35 -1.19 0.43
N GLN A 438 13.17 -0.74 -0.52
CA GLN A 438 14.26 0.21 -0.28
C GLN A 438 13.77 1.52 0.36
N ARG A 439 12.65 2.08 -0.13
CA ARG A 439 12.02 3.28 0.45
C ARG A 439 11.52 3.04 1.88
N ALA A 440 10.91 1.88 2.16
CA ALA A 440 10.42 1.54 3.48
C ALA A 440 11.57 1.37 4.49
N GLU A 441 12.67 0.74 4.08
CA GLU A 441 13.89 0.62 4.88
C GLU A 441 14.53 1.98 5.13
N GLN A 442 14.63 2.82 4.11
CA GLN A 442 15.14 4.19 4.24
C GLN A 442 14.31 5.02 5.22
N LEU A 443 12.98 4.95 5.14
CA LEU A 443 12.07 5.63 6.09
C LEU A 443 12.25 5.12 7.52
N LYS A 444 12.44 3.80 7.72
CA LYS A 444 12.73 3.23 9.05
C LYS A 444 14.08 3.73 9.58
N ALA A 445 15.10 3.77 8.73
CA ALA A 445 16.44 4.25 9.08
C ALA A 445 16.43 5.75 9.42
N ASP A 446 15.73 6.58 8.63
CA ASP A 446 15.58 8.01 8.88
C ASP A 446 14.85 8.28 10.21
N ARG A 447 13.74 7.56 10.49
CA ARG A 447 13.04 7.63 11.79
C ARG A 447 13.91 7.17 12.95
N ALA A 448 14.73 6.13 12.75
CA ALA A 448 15.66 5.69 13.78
C ALA A 448 16.72 6.76 14.08
N ARG A 449 17.26 7.41 13.03
CA ARG A 449 18.20 8.54 13.15
C ARG A 449 17.57 9.71 13.91
N GLU A 450 16.37 10.13 13.53
CA GLU A 450 15.64 11.22 14.21
C GLU A 450 15.44 10.93 15.71
N ARG A 451 15.08 9.69 16.07
CA ARG A 451 14.94 9.28 17.48
C ARG A 451 16.28 9.32 18.23
N PHE A 452 17.36 8.93 17.57
CA PHE A 452 18.71 8.97 18.16
C PHE A 452 19.18 10.41 18.38
N GLU A 453 19.07 11.28 17.37
CA GLU A 453 19.40 12.70 17.45
C GLU A 453 18.57 13.41 18.54
N ALA A 454 17.26 13.14 18.61
CA ALA A 454 16.39 13.70 19.66
C ALA A 454 16.77 13.23 21.07
N ARG A 455 17.18 11.96 21.22
CA ARG A 455 17.68 11.43 22.51
C ARG A 455 19.00 12.10 22.90
N GLN A 456 19.92 12.28 21.96
CA GLN A 456 21.22 12.90 22.20
C GLN A 456 21.08 14.37 22.59
N ALA A 457 20.24 15.13 21.87
CA ALA A 457 19.91 16.52 22.21
C ALA A 457 19.23 16.65 23.59
N ARG A 458 18.44 15.65 24.03
CA ARG A 458 17.90 15.62 25.40
C ARG A 458 19.00 15.41 26.44
N LEU A 459 19.90 14.44 26.22
CA LEU A 459 21.01 14.17 27.13
C LEU A 459 21.97 15.36 27.25
N GLU A 460 22.28 16.03 26.15
CA GLU A 460 23.12 17.24 26.12
C GLU A 460 22.47 18.40 26.91
N ARG A 461 21.15 18.63 26.74
CA ARG A 461 20.42 19.64 27.54
C ARG A 461 20.44 19.31 29.03
N GLU A 462 20.20 18.06 29.40
CA GLU A 462 20.26 17.64 30.81
C GLU A 462 21.67 17.81 31.40
N GLN A 463 22.72 17.54 30.62
CA GLN A 463 24.11 17.78 31.04
C GLN A 463 24.39 19.29 31.20
N GLN A 464 24.01 20.11 30.23
CA GLN A 464 24.17 21.57 30.30
C GLN A 464 23.43 22.18 31.49
N GLU A 465 22.19 21.74 31.77
CA GLU A 465 21.43 22.18 32.96
C GLU A 465 22.12 21.75 34.26
N LYS A 466 22.64 20.52 34.33
CA LYS A 466 23.41 20.05 35.51
C LYS A 466 24.69 20.85 35.70
N GLU A 467 25.41 21.16 34.62
CA GLU A 467 26.62 21.99 34.67
C GLU A 467 26.32 23.44 35.08
N LEU A 468 25.25 24.05 34.53
CA LEU A 468 24.79 25.38 34.93
C LEU A 468 24.45 25.41 36.42
N ARG A 469 23.64 24.45 36.90
CA ARG A 469 23.31 24.32 38.33
C ARG A 469 24.57 24.13 39.19
N ARG A 470 25.57 23.39 38.71
CA ARG A 470 26.85 23.21 39.41
C ARG A 470 27.64 24.51 39.48
N LYS A 471 27.71 25.28 38.38
CA LYS A 471 28.37 26.60 38.32
C LYS A 471 27.66 27.62 39.21
N GLU A 472 26.33 27.66 39.20
CA GLU A 472 25.53 28.52 40.07
C GLU A 472 25.75 28.19 41.56
N ARG A 473 25.74 26.90 41.92
CA ARG A 473 26.05 26.45 43.29
C ARG A 473 27.48 26.81 43.70
N ALA A 474 28.46 26.66 42.81
CA ALA A 474 29.84 27.02 43.07
C ALA A 474 29.99 28.54 43.28
N LYS A 475 29.32 29.36 42.45
CA LYS A 475 29.29 30.83 42.60
C LYS A 475 28.63 31.25 43.90
N ALA A 476 27.45 30.69 44.23
CA ALA A 476 26.77 30.97 45.49
C ALA A 476 27.60 30.57 46.71
N ALA A 477 28.33 29.45 46.64
CA ALA A 477 29.25 29.03 47.69
C ALA A 477 30.45 29.98 47.83
N ALA A 478 31.02 30.45 46.72
CA ALA A 478 32.10 31.43 46.71
C ALA A 478 31.64 32.79 47.26
N ASP A 479 30.47 33.27 46.85
CA ASP A 479 29.87 34.51 47.34
C ASP A 479 29.56 34.43 48.84
N ALA A 480 29.05 33.29 49.32
CA ALA A 480 28.82 33.06 50.74
C ALA A 480 30.12 32.99 51.55
N GLN A 481 31.19 32.40 50.99
CA GLN A 481 32.51 32.43 51.60
C GLN A 481 33.09 33.85 51.63
N ALA A 482 32.95 34.62 50.56
CA ALA A 482 33.41 36.00 50.49
C ALA A 482 32.66 36.90 51.50
N ARG A 483 31.34 36.73 51.63
CA ARG A 483 30.54 37.42 52.67
C ARG A 483 30.99 37.05 54.08
N LYS A 484 31.18 35.76 54.36
CA LYS A 484 31.70 35.32 55.67
C LYS A 484 33.11 35.85 55.96
N LYS A 485 33.95 36.01 54.93
CA LYS A 485 35.28 36.60 55.07
C LYS A 485 35.19 38.10 55.34
N ALA A 486 34.32 38.82 54.64
CA ALA A 486 34.07 40.25 54.87
C ALA A 486 33.43 40.53 56.24
N GLU A 487 32.49 39.68 56.68
CA GLU A 487 31.90 39.73 58.03
C GLU A 487 32.95 39.41 59.10
N ALA A 488 33.83 38.43 58.87
CA ALA A 488 34.94 38.15 59.78
C ALA A 488 35.97 39.28 59.83
N GLU A 489 36.22 39.97 58.71
CA GLU A 489 37.10 41.15 58.64
C GLU A 489 36.48 42.38 59.32
N GLN A 490 35.15 42.55 59.26
CA GLN A 490 34.40 43.56 60.03
C GLN A 490 34.40 43.27 61.54
N VAL A 491 34.24 42.01 61.94
CA VAL A 491 34.32 41.59 63.36
C VAL A 491 35.76 41.71 63.92
N THR A 492 36.80 41.72 63.07
CA THR A 492 38.16 42.07 63.51
C THR A 492 38.44 43.57 63.59
N ALA A 493 37.55 44.43 63.08
CA ALA A 493 37.68 45.89 63.16
C ALA A 493 36.97 46.51 64.39
N GLU A 494 35.97 45.82 64.95
CA GLU A 494 35.32 46.16 66.21
C GLU A 494 35.79 45.18 67.31
N GLY A 495 36.89 45.53 67.96
CA GLY A 495 37.57 44.63 68.89
C GLY A 495 36.87 44.43 70.24
N GLU A 496 36.85 43.18 70.71
CA GLU A 496 37.13 42.79 72.11
C GLU A 496 37.53 41.30 72.18
N ALA A 497 38.65 41.01 72.84
CA ALA A 497 39.12 39.66 73.20
C ALA A 497 38.33 39.16 74.44
N VAL A 498 38.14 37.86 74.75
CA VAL A 498 39.12 36.79 75.05
C VAL A 498 38.39 35.42 75.04
N ASP A 499 39.16 34.35 74.80
CA ASP A 499 38.98 32.94 75.22
C ASP A 499 37.75 32.11 74.77
N GLU A 500 37.81 31.56 73.56
CA GLU A 500 37.13 30.29 73.24
C GLU A 500 37.75 29.56 72.04
N ARG A 501 39.02 29.86 71.72
CA ARG A 501 39.62 29.55 70.41
C ARG A 501 40.20 28.12 70.28
N SER A 502 40.26 27.36 71.37
CA SER A 502 40.75 25.97 71.34
C SER A 502 39.63 24.92 71.26
N ALA A 503 38.39 25.26 71.66
CA ALA A 503 37.29 24.29 71.70
C ALA A 503 36.48 24.19 70.39
N LYS A 504 36.39 25.27 69.60
CA LYS A 504 35.65 25.26 68.31
C LYS A 504 36.46 24.74 67.12
N ALA A 505 37.79 24.78 67.17
CA ALA A 505 38.65 24.25 66.11
C ALA A 505 38.54 22.72 65.96
N ALA A 506 38.41 21.99 67.09
CA ALA A 506 38.29 20.53 67.09
C ALA A 506 36.93 20.02 66.55
N LEU A 507 35.84 20.78 66.74
CA LEU A 507 34.50 20.41 66.26
C LEU A 507 34.33 20.60 64.75
N VAL A 508 35.04 21.57 64.15
CA VAL A 508 35.02 21.82 62.71
C VAL A 508 35.80 20.75 61.95
N GLU A 509 36.90 20.26 62.54
CA GLU A 509 37.71 19.17 61.96
C GLU A 509 36.96 17.82 61.98
N GLN A 510 36.23 17.51 63.06
CA GLN A 510 35.33 16.35 63.13
C GLN A 510 34.15 16.42 62.14
N ALA A 511 33.61 17.60 61.86
CA ALA A 511 32.53 17.79 60.90
C ALA A 511 32.99 17.64 59.44
N LEU A 512 34.24 18.05 59.14
CA LEU A 512 34.85 17.87 57.82
C LEU A 512 35.24 16.42 57.54
N ALA A 513 35.71 15.67 58.57
CA ALA A 513 35.99 14.24 58.46
C ALA A 513 34.73 13.40 58.17
N ARG A 514 33.59 13.72 58.82
CA ARG A 514 32.29 13.06 58.55
C ARG A 514 31.73 13.35 57.16
N LYS A 515 32.06 14.50 56.56
CA LYS A 515 31.64 14.84 55.18
C LYS A 515 32.48 14.14 54.11
N LYS A 516 33.78 13.93 54.37
CA LYS A 516 34.67 13.12 53.51
C LYS A 516 34.23 11.65 53.50
N ALA A 517 33.93 11.08 54.66
CA ALA A 517 33.46 9.69 54.77
C ALA A 517 32.09 9.42 54.12
N LYS A 518 31.24 10.45 53.98
CA LYS A 518 29.92 10.32 53.31
C LYS A 518 29.97 10.52 51.79
N ALA A 519 31.07 11.08 51.26
CA ALA A 519 31.29 11.26 49.83
C ALA A 519 31.96 10.03 49.16
N GLU A 520 32.57 9.15 49.95
CA GLU A 520 33.19 7.90 49.48
C GLU A 520 32.24 6.69 49.52
N ALA A 521 31.05 6.82 50.13
CA ALA A 521 30.08 5.73 50.30
C ALA A 521 28.93 5.71 49.25
N SER A 522 29.05 6.45 48.15
CA SER A 522 28.09 6.42 47.03
C SER A 522 28.78 6.19 45.69
N GLN A 523 29.42 5.02 45.56
CA GLN A 523 29.72 4.42 44.26
C GLN A 523 28.60 3.40 43.93
N PRO A 524 27.95 3.48 42.76
CA PRO A 524 27.08 2.39 42.28
C PRO A 524 27.96 1.18 41.89
N PRO A 525 27.44 -0.06 41.95
CA PRO A 525 28.17 -1.24 41.52
C PRO A 525 28.49 -1.18 40.02
N PRO A 526 29.60 -1.81 39.57
CA PRO A 526 29.98 -1.83 38.17
C PRO A 526 28.93 -2.57 37.33
N ALA A 527 28.55 -1.96 36.22
CA ALA A 527 27.74 -2.58 35.19
C ALA A 527 28.52 -3.75 34.58
N THR A 528 27.86 -4.91 34.50
CA THR A 528 28.30 -6.10 33.78
C THR A 528 28.46 -5.82 32.28
N ASP A 529 29.62 -6.20 31.75
CA ASP A 529 30.02 -6.38 30.36
C ASP A 529 28.97 -6.11 29.27
N THR A 530 29.09 -4.97 28.60
CA THR A 530 28.80 -4.87 27.17
C THR A 530 30.10 -5.10 26.41
N ALA A 531 30.17 -6.17 25.63
CA ALA A 531 31.25 -6.46 24.71
C ALA A 531 31.60 -5.20 23.88
N GLU A 532 32.84 -4.73 24.01
CA GLU A 532 33.40 -3.74 23.09
C GLU A 532 33.53 -4.42 21.71
N GLU A 533 32.58 -4.13 20.82
CA GLU A 533 32.73 -4.42 19.40
C GLU A 533 33.96 -3.68 18.87
N LYS A 534 34.93 -4.45 18.34
CA LYS A 534 36.03 -3.90 17.56
C LYS A 534 35.43 -3.11 16.39
N PRO A 535 35.88 -1.88 16.11
CA PRO A 535 35.45 -1.17 14.91
C PRO A 535 35.86 -1.99 13.67
N ASP A 536 34.87 -2.43 12.91
CA ASP A 536 35.05 -3.18 11.66
C ASP A 536 35.52 -2.20 10.57
N ILE A 537 36.84 -2.11 10.40
CA ILE A 537 37.48 -1.24 9.40
C ILE A 537 37.07 -1.67 7.98
N ASP A 538 36.90 -2.97 7.71
CA ASP A 538 36.52 -3.47 6.39
C ASP A 538 35.10 -3.01 6.02
N ALA A 539 34.17 -2.99 6.99
CA ALA A 539 32.83 -2.45 6.79
C ALA A 539 32.86 -0.94 6.51
N LEU A 540 33.67 -0.17 7.22
CA LEU A 540 33.81 1.29 7.02
C LEU A 540 34.48 1.63 5.68
N GLU A 541 35.46 0.85 5.24
CA GLU A 541 36.09 1.00 3.92
C GLU A 541 35.11 0.70 2.79
N LYS A 542 34.30 -0.36 2.94
CA LYS A 542 33.22 -0.68 1.99
C LYS A 542 32.16 0.43 1.93
N GLN A 543 31.80 1.00 3.09
CA GLN A 543 30.86 2.12 3.17
C GLN A 543 31.41 3.39 2.50
N LEU A 544 32.71 3.69 2.68
CA LEU A 544 33.38 4.78 1.98
C LEU A 544 33.42 4.56 0.46
N GLY A 545 33.71 3.33 0.01
CA GLY A 545 33.69 2.97 -1.40
C GLY A 545 32.31 3.17 -2.05
N GLN A 546 31.24 2.75 -1.36
CA GLN A 546 29.86 2.96 -1.81
C GLN A 546 29.49 4.46 -1.86
N ALA A 547 29.91 5.25 -0.86
CA ALA A 547 29.65 6.69 -0.83
C ALA A 547 30.37 7.43 -1.97
N ARG A 548 31.62 7.06 -2.27
CA ARG A 548 32.41 7.63 -3.39
C ARG A 548 31.81 7.29 -4.75
N SER A 549 31.45 6.03 -4.97
CA SER A 549 30.79 5.59 -6.21
C SER A 549 29.44 6.30 -6.43
N LYS A 550 28.67 6.51 -5.35
CA LYS A 550 27.42 7.28 -5.40
C LYS A 550 27.66 8.75 -5.73
N LEU A 551 28.70 9.37 -5.17
CA LEU A 551 29.06 10.76 -5.48
C LEU A 551 29.46 10.90 -6.95
N GLU A 552 30.31 10.01 -7.47
CA GLU A 552 30.75 10.01 -8.87
C GLU A 552 29.58 9.87 -9.84
N THR A 553 28.62 8.99 -9.52
CA THR A 553 27.39 8.81 -10.32
C THR A 553 26.54 10.09 -10.35
N MET A 554 26.35 10.74 -9.19
CA MET A 554 25.58 11.98 -9.09
C MET A 554 26.28 13.16 -9.78
N GLN A 555 27.61 13.18 -9.74
CA GLN A 555 28.43 14.17 -10.45
C GLN A 555 28.22 14.03 -11.97
N GLY A 556 28.31 12.79 -12.50
CA GLY A 556 28.06 12.52 -13.92
C GLY A 556 26.65 12.93 -14.36
N MET A 557 25.63 12.65 -13.54
CA MET A 557 24.25 13.08 -13.82
C MET A 557 24.09 14.61 -13.80
N LEU A 558 24.82 15.31 -12.91
CA LEU A 558 24.80 16.77 -12.87
C LEU A 558 25.48 17.36 -14.11
N ASP A 559 26.60 16.80 -14.54
CA ASP A 559 27.34 17.27 -15.73
C ASP A 559 26.50 17.07 -17.01
N GLU A 560 25.80 15.93 -17.12
CA GLU A 560 24.89 15.66 -18.22
C GLU A 560 23.66 16.59 -18.21
N ALA A 561 23.06 16.83 -17.04
CA ALA A 561 21.95 17.77 -16.89
C ALA A 561 22.36 19.23 -17.21
N LYS A 562 23.59 19.64 -16.85
CA LYS A 562 24.16 20.94 -17.22
C LYS A 562 24.39 21.06 -18.72
N ALA A 563 24.90 20.01 -19.36
CA ALA A 563 25.11 19.98 -20.80
C ALA A 563 23.79 20.07 -21.59
N GLN A 564 22.70 19.53 -21.04
CA GLN A 564 21.37 19.50 -21.68
C GLN A 564 20.44 20.65 -21.26
N GLN A 565 20.90 21.59 -20.42
CA GLN A 565 20.07 22.67 -19.85
C GLN A 565 18.75 22.17 -19.24
N ALA A 566 18.80 21.04 -18.52
CA ALA A 566 17.60 20.43 -17.94
C ALA A 566 17.08 21.23 -16.72
N ASP A 567 15.75 21.26 -16.54
CA ASP A 567 15.09 22.00 -15.44
C ASP A 567 15.42 21.47 -14.02
N ASN A 568 16.17 20.37 -13.92
CA ASN A 568 16.49 19.69 -12.66
C ASN A 568 17.92 19.96 -12.14
N VAL A 569 18.70 20.83 -12.80
CA VAL A 569 20.09 21.15 -12.41
C VAL A 569 20.18 21.58 -10.94
N ASP A 570 19.36 22.52 -10.48
CA ASP A 570 19.36 23.00 -9.09
C ASP A 570 19.07 21.92 -8.04
N LYS A 571 18.34 20.86 -8.45
CA LYS A 571 18.05 19.71 -7.59
C LYS A 571 19.23 18.75 -7.54
N LEU A 572 19.91 18.55 -8.66
CA LEU A 572 21.12 17.73 -8.77
C LEU A 572 22.32 18.37 -8.06
N GLU A 573 22.49 19.70 -8.13
CA GLU A 573 23.54 20.41 -7.40
C GLU A 573 23.42 20.23 -5.88
N ARG A 574 22.19 20.36 -5.35
CA ARG A 574 21.89 20.08 -3.94
C ARG A 574 22.13 18.62 -3.56
N ALA A 575 21.83 17.69 -4.46
CA ALA A 575 22.07 16.26 -4.25
C ALA A 575 23.57 15.92 -4.25
N VAL A 576 24.36 16.51 -5.15
CA VAL A 576 25.82 16.35 -5.20
C VAL A 576 26.46 16.93 -3.94
N ALA A 577 26.09 18.14 -3.52
CA ALA A 577 26.60 18.76 -2.30
C ALA A 577 26.35 17.87 -1.05
N LYS A 578 25.14 17.30 -0.94
CA LYS A 578 24.78 16.40 0.16
C LYS A 578 25.57 15.08 0.13
N ASN A 579 25.93 14.56 -1.04
CA ASN A 579 26.75 13.36 -1.14
C ASN A 579 28.24 13.64 -0.89
N HIS A 580 28.72 14.84 -1.20
CA HIS A 580 30.04 15.31 -0.77
C HIS A 580 30.17 15.30 0.76
N ASP A 581 29.17 15.80 1.48
CA ASP A 581 29.13 15.76 2.94
C ASP A 581 29.11 14.32 3.49
N ARG A 582 28.45 13.39 2.79
CA ARG A 582 28.42 11.96 3.17
C ARG A 582 29.76 11.27 2.98
N VAL A 583 30.47 11.55 1.89
CA VAL A 583 31.84 11.05 1.68
C VAL A 583 32.75 11.59 2.78
N LYS A 584 32.69 12.89 3.06
CA LYS A 584 33.50 13.52 4.11
C LYS A 584 33.27 12.89 5.49
N ARG A 585 32.01 12.65 5.88
CA ARG A 585 31.69 11.97 7.14
C ARG A 585 32.19 10.53 7.19
N ALA A 586 32.09 9.79 6.07
CA ALA A 586 32.62 8.43 6.00
C ALA A 586 34.16 8.39 6.11
N GLU A 587 34.85 9.39 5.57
CA GLU A 587 36.30 9.57 5.73
C GLU A 587 36.67 9.90 7.17
N GLU A 588 35.94 10.82 7.81
CA GLU A 588 36.13 11.19 9.23
C GLU A 588 35.91 9.98 10.15
N MET A 589 34.84 9.19 9.93
CA MET A 589 34.57 7.97 10.71
C MET A 589 35.66 6.90 10.53
N LEU A 590 36.16 6.72 9.31
CA LEU A 590 37.25 5.78 9.04
C LEU A 590 38.57 6.25 9.69
N ALA A 591 38.85 7.55 9.68
CA ALA A 591 40.01 8.14 10.32
C ALA A 591 39.95 7.98 11.85
N GLU A 592 38.81 8.29 12.48
CA GLU A 592 38.60 8.09 13.92
C GLU A 592 38.71 6.62 14.34
N ALA A 593 38.22 5.69 13.50
CA ALA A 593 38.34 4.26 13.76
C ALA A 593 39.81 3.79 13.71
N ARG A 594 40.59 4.30 12.75
CA ARG A 594 42.03 4.01 12.62
C ARG A 594 42.84 4.61 13.77
N ASP A 595 42.54 5.83 14.19
CA ASP A 595 43.20 6.49 15.32
C ASP A 595 42.93 5.78 16.65
N LYS A 596 41.69 5.30 16.86
CA LYS A 596 41.34 4.47 18.03
C LYS A 596 42.08 3.14 18.05
N LEU A 597 42.38 2.56 16.89
CA LEU A 597 43.17 1.32 16.78
C LEU A 597 44.65 1.58 17.08
N ALA A 598 45.18 2.73 16.66
CA ALA A 598 46.58 3.12 16.86
C ALA A 598 46.90 3.55 18.31
N ALA A 599 45.92 4.01 19.07
CA ALA A 599 46.09 4.50 20.45
C ALA A 599 46.11 3.40 21.54
N ARG A 600 45.98 2.10 21.20
CA ARG A 600 46.06 1.00 22.18
C ARG A 600 47.53 0.61 22.46
N PRO A 601 48.00 0.64 23.72
CA PRO A 601 49.31 0.08 24.08
C PRO A 601 49.31 -1.43 23.83
N THR A 602 50.34 -1.93 23.17
CA THR A 602 50.61 -3.36 22.99
C THR A 602 50.94 -4.00 24.35
N GLU A 603 49.93 -4.56 25.02
CA GLU A 603 50.15 -5.44 26.17
C GLU A 603 50.64 -6.83 25.70
N SER A 604 51.68 -7.26 26.40
CA SER A 604 52.55 -8.40 26.18
C SER A 604 51.86 -9.76 26.21
N GLN A 605 52.33 -10.65 25.33
CA GLN A 605 52.13 -12.10 25.38
C GLN A 605 52.43 -12.67 26.79
N PRO A 606 51.62 -13.61 27.30
CA PRO A 606 52.11 -14.60 28.25
C PRO A 606 52.47 -15.89 27.52
N THR A 607 53.74 -16.25 27.63
CA THR A 607 54.30 -17.59 27.51
C THR A 607 53.63 -18.56 28.48
N HIS A 608 52.93 -19.59 27.98
CA HIS A 608 53.32 -21.01 28.03
C HIS A 608 52.19 -21.92 27.55
#